data_AF-A0A1A8BX61-F1
#
_entry.id   AF-A0A1A8BX61-F1
#
_cell.length_a   1.000
_cell.length_b   1.000
_cell.length_c   1.000
_cell.angle_alpha   90.00
_cell.angle_beta   90.00
_cell.angle_gamma   90.00
#
_symmetry.space_group_name_H-M   'P 1'
#
loop_
_entity.id
_entity.type
_entity.pdbx_description
1 polymer ?
#
loop_
_entity_poly.entity_id
_entity_poly.type
_entity_poly.pdbx_seq_one_letter_code
_entity_poly.pdbx_strand_id
1 'polypeptide(L)' 'EAVVIVAGDFNHALLKSVLVKLHKFISFPTRGNNILDQVYCNVKGAYKAVAGPHLGLSDHITVDLIPVYRPPIC' A
#
# COMPACT_ATOMS: atom_id res chain seq x y z
N GLU A 1 20.40 6.10 -2.53
CA GLU A 1 19.72 4.79 -2.37
C GLU A 1 18.50 4.76 -3.28
N ALA A 2 18.03 3.57 -3.69
CA ALA A 2 16.83 3.42 -4.51
C ALA A 2 15.57 3.23 -3.64
N VAL A 3 14.43 3.70 -4.13
CA VAL A 3 13.12 3.44 -3.50
C VAL A 3 12.66 2.05 -3.93
N VAL A 4 12.26 1.24 -2.95
CA VAL A 4 11.69 -0.09 -3.17
C VAL A 4 10.25 -0.08 -2.69
N ILE A 5 9.33 -0.40 -3.60
CA ILE A 5 7.90 -0.57 -3.29
C ILE A 5 7.52 -2.01 -3.62
N VAL A 6 6.91 -2.70 -2.66
CA VAL A 6 6.32 -4.02 -2.85
C VAL A 6 4.82 -3.90 -2.62
N ALA A 7 4.03 -4.14 -3.66
CA ALA A 7 2.59 -3.97 -3.64
C ALA A 7 1.91 -5.17 -4.31
N GLY A 8 0.75 -5.57 -3.78
CA GLY A 8 -0.06 -6.64 -4.36
C GLY A 8 -0.98 -7.28 -3.33
N ASP A 9 -1.66 -8.34 -3.75
CA ASP A 9 -2.45 -9.20 -2.89
C ASP A 9 -1.54 -10.19 -2.15
N PHE A 10 -1.46 -10.06 -0.84
CA PHE A 10 -0.70 -10.96 0.02
C PHE A 10 -1.55 -12.05 0.63
N ASN A 11 -2.88 -11.94 0.50
CA ASN A 11 -3.86 -12.83 1.09
C ASN A 11 -3.64 -13.00 2.60
N HIS A 12 -2.90 -14.03 3.03
CA HIS A 12 -2.54 -14.28 4.44
C HIS A 12 -1.05 -14.07 4.78
N ALA A 13 -0.21 -13.70 3.80
CA ALA A 13 1.23 -13.55 4.00
C ALA A 13 1.58 -12.23 4.71
N LEU A 14 2.02 -12.33 5.97
CA LEU A 14 2.51 -11.20 6.74
C LEU A 14 4.04 -11.12 6.65
N LEU A 15 4.54 -10.23 5.79
CA LEU A 15 5.98 -10.04 5.55
C LEU A 15 6.75 -9.36 6.69
N LYS A 16 6.12 -9.10 7.84
CA LYS A 16 6.76 -8.41 8.98
C LYS A 16 8.03 -9.13 9.48
N SER A 17 8.12 -10.45 9.32
CA SER A 17 9.28 -11.24 9.75
C SER A 17 10.44 -11.24 8.75
N VAL A 18 10.17 -11.03 7.45
CA VAL A 18 11.17 -11.13 6.37
C VAL A 18 11.68 -9.75 5.93
N LEU A 19 10.84 -8.72 6.04
CA LEU A 19 11.12 -7.38 5.50
C LEU A 19 11.24 -6.32 6.60
N VAL A 20 12.21 -6.53 7.51
CA VAL A 20 12.46 -5.66 8.68
C VAL A 20 12.63 -4.17 8.33
N LYS A 21 13.10 -3.87 7.11
CA LYS A 21 13.33 -2.51 6.63
C LYS A 21 12.15 -1.89 5.85
N LEU A 22 11.05 -2.62 5.64
CA LEU A 22 9.91 -2.07 4.90
C LEU A 22 8.76 -1.69 5.82
N HIS A 23 8.19 -0.52 5.54
CA HIS A 23 7.06 0.04 6.27
C HIS A 23 5.76 -0.29 5.53
N LYS A 24 4.74 -0.75 6.26
CA LYS A 24 3.40 -1.04 5.73
C LYS A 24 2.55 0.25 5.65
N PHE A 25 1.78 0.39 4.58
CA PHE A 25 0.96 1.58 4.31
C PHE A 25 -0.55 1.34 4.35
N ILE A 26 -1.02 0.10 4.27
CA ILE A 26 -2.46 -0.25 4.25
C ILE A 26 -2.98 -0.55 5.65
N SER A 27 -4.11 0.06 6.02
CA SER A 27 -4.80 -0.19 7.30
C SER A 27 -6.31 -0.34 7.16
N PHE A 28 -6.82 -0.47 5.94
CA PHE A 28 -8.25 -0.57 5.63
C PHE A 28 -8.56 -1.85 4.82
N PRO A 29 -9.79 -2.37 4.85
CA PRO A 29 -10.19 -3.53 4.06
C PRO A 29 -10.05 -3.28 2.57
N THR A 30 -9.50 -4.26 1.84
CA THR A 30 -9.34 -4.20 0.38
C THR A 30 -10.23 -5.19 -0.36
N ARG A 31 -10.81 -6.17 0.36
CA ARG A 31 -11.80 -7.12 -0.13
C ARG A 31 -12.82 -7.42 0.97
N GLY A 32 -14.05 -6.92 0.83
CA GLY A 32 -15.06 -7.03 1.89
C GLY A 32 -14.54 -6.44 3.21
N ASN A 33 -14.46 -7.26 4.26
CA ASN A 33 -13.90 -6.87 5.58
C ASN A 33 -12.44 -7.26 5.77
N ASN A 34 -11.77 -7.82 4.76
CA ASN A 34 -10.41 -8.34 4.85
C ASN A 34 -9.38 -7.38 4.26
N ILE A 35 -8.19 -7.34 4.85
CA ILE A 35 -7.03 -6.57 4.37
C ILE A 35 -6.06 -7.52 3.69
N LEU A 36 -6.29 -7.83 2.41
CA LEU A 36 -5.49 -8.80 1.64
C LEU A 36 -4.38 -8.10 0.86
N ASP A 37 -4.70 -6.95 0.27
CA ASP A 37 -3.72 -6.14 -0.46
C ASP A 37 -2.87 -5.35 0.53
N GLN A 38 -1.55 -5.38 0.32
CA GLN A 38 -0.59 -4.65 1.13
C GLN A 38 0.35 -3.86 0.25
N VAL A 39 0.86 -2.78 0.82
CA VAL A 39 1.93 -1.98 0.23
C VAL A 39 3.01 -1.78 1.28
N TYR A 40 4.24 -2.08 0.89
CA TYR A 40 5.46 -1.96 1.68
C TYR A 40 6.46 -1.04 0.98
N CYS A 41 7.11 -0.13 1.70
CA CYS A 41 8.16 0.73 1.15
C CYS A 41 9.32 0.91 2.14
N ASN A 42 10.55 1.03 1.63
CA ASN A 42 11.75 1.28 2.46
C ASN A 42 11.82 2.72 3.00
N VAL A 43 10.99 3.64 2.50
CA VAL A 43 10.91 5.01 2.97
C VAL A 43 9.67 5.18 3.85
N LYS A 44 9.88 5.34 5.16
CA LYS A 44 8.80 5.54 6.13
C LYS A 44 8.00 6.81 5.80
N GLY A 45 6.68 6.70 5.73
CA GLY A 45 5.80 7.86 5.55
C GLY A 45 5.90 8.53 4.18
N ALA A 46 6.48 7.86 3.17
CA ALA A 46 6.56 8.41 1.81
C ALA A 46 5.20 8.61 1.15
N TYR A 47 4.23 7.75 1.47
CA TYR A 47 2.91 7.72 0.85
C TYR A 47 1.80 7.68 1.89
N LYS A 48 0.62 8.18 1.50
CA LYS A 48 -0.66 7.91 2.14
C LYS A 48 -1.45 6.99 1.21
N ALA A 49 -1.85 5.82 1.70
CA ALA A 49 -2.74 4.94 0.96
C ALA A 49 -4.20 5.37 1.13
N VAL A 50 -4.96 5.34 0.04
CA VAL A 50 -6.38 5.71 0.00
C VAL A 50 -7.16 4.61 -0.71
N ALA A 51 -8.32 4.26 -0.16
CA ALA A 51 -9.26 3.33 -0.76
C ALA A 51 -9.95 3.98 -1.97
N GLY A 52 -9.88 3.33 -3.12
CA GLY A 52 -10.59 3.71 -4.34
C GLY A 52 -11.81 2.81 -4.61
N PRO A 53 -12.50 3.01 -5.74
CA PRO A 53 -13.62 2.17 -6.14
C PRO A 53 -13.17 0.77 -6.59
N HIS A 54 -14.12 -0.15 -6.72
CA HIS A 54 -13.87 -1.42 -7.40
C HIS A 54 -13.57 -1.18 -8.88
N LEU A 55 -12.63 -1.95 -9.45
CA LEU A 55 -12.35 -1.92 -10.87
C LEU A 55 -13.19 -2.98 -11.60
N GLY A 56 -14.20 -2.54 -12.35
CA GLY A 56 -15.09 -3.43 -13.09
C GLY A 56 -15.88 -4.37 -12.17
N LEU A 57 -15.73 -5.68 -12.39
CA LEU A 57 -16.38 -6.74 -11.60
C LEU A 57 -15.48 -7.34 -10.52
N SER A 58 -14.34 -6.71 -10.21
CA SER A 58 -13.46 -7.17 -9.13
C SER A 58 -14.14 -7.03 -7.77
N ASP A 59 -13.96 -8.02 -6.90
CA ASP A 59 -14.34 -7.96 -5.49
C ASP A 59 -13.25 -7.31 -4.61
N HIS A 60 -12.13 -6.88 -5.22
CA HIS A 60 -11.13 -6.03 -4.61
C HIS A 60 -11.33 -4.56 -5.00
N ILE A 61 -11.03 -3.66 -4.07
CA ILE A 61 -10.96 -2.22 -4.35
C ILE A 61 -9.62 -1.83 -4.96
N THR A 62 -9.56 -0.70 -5.65
CA THR A 62 -8.28 -0.07 -5.98
C THR A 62 -7.67 0.61 -4.76
N VAL A 63 -6.34 0.72 -4.76
CA VAL A 63 -5.57 1.41 -3.72
C VAL A 63 -4.71 2.48 -4.39
N ASP A 64 -4.96 3.73 -4.03
CA ASP A 64 -4.17 4.86 -4.51
C ASP A 64 -3.07 5.20 -3.51
N LEU A 65 -1.84 5.37 -3.99
CA LEU A 65 -0.69 5.81 -3.20
C LEU A 65 -0.38 7.27 -3.50
N ILE A 66 -0.76 8.16 -2.58
CA ILE A 66 -0.53 9.59 -2.71
C ILE A 66 0.80 9.95 -2.03
N PRO A 67 1.79 10.53 -2.75
CA PRO A 67 3.01 11.01 -2.12
C PRO A 67 2.70 12.04 -1.03
N VAL A 68 3.32 11.87 0.15
CA VAL A 68 3.22 12.87 1.22
C VAL A 68 4.05 14.10 0.90
N TYR A 69 5.18 13.90 0.20
CA TYR A 69 6.03 14.99 -0.25
C TYR A 69 5.34 15.80 -1.35
N ARG A 70 5.28 17.12 -1.15
CA ARG A 70 4.84 18.08 -2.16
C ARG A 70 6.05 18.91 -2.58
N PRO A 71 6.50 18.84 -3.84
CA PRO A 71 7.59 19.69 -4.29
C PRO A 71 7.16 21.16 -4.18
N PRO A 72 8.09 22.07 -3.84
CA PRO A 72 7.81 23.49 -3.89
C PRO A 72 7.43 23.89 -5.32
N ILE A 73 6.40 24.73 -5.43
CA ILE A 73 5.99 25.33 -6.70
C ILE A 73 7.08 26.36 -7.04
N CYS A 74 7.71 26.23 -8.21
CA CYS A 74 8.68 27.22 -8.70
C CYS A 74 7.98 28.50 -9.15
#